data_AF-A0A7D9LW62-F1
#
_entry.id   AF-A0A7D9LW62-F1
#
_cell.length_a   1.000
_cell.length_b   1.000
_cell.length_c   1.000
_cell.angle_alpha   90.00
_cell.angle_beta   90.00
_cell.angle_gamma   90.00
#
_symmetry.space_group_name_H-M   'P 1'
#
loop_
_entity.id
_entity.type
_entity.pdbx_description
1 polymer ?
#
loop_
_entity_poly.entity_id
_entity_poly.type
_entity_poly.pdbx_seq_one_letter_code
_entity_poly.pdbx_strand_id
1 'polypeptide(L)'
;DKWIGLLHHIVDEHEWVITEGDNNGKCDHEPLDGVEREKPWLQKDDSAHKALRKIVLDKRLMNTFKYYTNFRYDTLTFIDFTTYQFDC
;
A
#
# COMPACT_ATOMS: atom_id res chain seq x y z
N ASP A 1 -11.60 -0.76 -6.92
CA ASP A 1 -10.61 -0.19 -7.87
C ASP A 1 -9.28 0.21 -7.25
N LYS A 2 -9.25 0.78 -6.03
CA LYS A 2 -8.00 1.19 -5.35
C LYS A 2 -6.92 0.08 -5.21
N TRP A 3 -7.35 -1.15 -4.95
CA TRP A 3 -6.45 -2.32 -4.86
C TRP A 3 -5.78 -2.68 -6.20
N ILE A 4 -6.49 -2.48 -7.32
CA ILE A 4 -5.91 -2.65 -8.65
C ILE A 4 -4.92 -1.51 -8.91
N GLY A 5 -5.28 -0.28 -8.55
CA GLY A 5 -4.37 0.88 -8.66
C GLY A 5 -3.07 0.71 -7.88
N LEU A 6 -3.09 0.06 -6.71
CA LEU A 6 -1.88 -0.25 -5.93
C LEU A 6 -0.87 -1.09 -6.74
N LEU A 7 -1.35 -2.05 -7.54
CA LEU A 7 -0.48 -2.93 -8.32
C LEU A 7 0.20 -2.19 -9.48
N HIS A 8 -0.45 -1.16 -10.03
CA HIS A 8 0.17 -0.29 -11.03
C HIS A 8 1.12 0.72 -10.37
N HIS A 9 0.69 1.36 -9.28
CA HIS A 9 1.49 2.35 -8.58
C HIS A 9 2.84 1.82 -8.07
N ILE A 10 2.88 0.59 -7.51
CA ILE A 10 4.11 0.03 -6.93
C ILE A 10 5.18 -0.35 -7.97
N VAL A 11 4.83 -0.32 -9.26
CA VAL A 11 5.73 -0.56 -10.40
C VAL A 11 5.93 0.70 -11.25
N ASP A 12 5.63 1.87 -10.70
CA ASP A 12 5.72 3.19 -11.37
C ASP A 12 4.78 3.33 -12.59
N GLU A 13 3.70 2.56 -12.64
CA GLU A 13 2.62 2.75 -13.62
C GLU A 13 1.52 3.63 -13.01
N HIS A 14 1.57 4.93 -13.32
CA HIS A 14 0.63 5.91 -12.75
C HIS A 14 -0.66 6.10 -13.56
N GLU A 15 -0.76 5.48 -14.74
CA GLU A 15 -1.94 5.48 -15.61
C GLU A 15 -2.18 4.07 -16.20
N TRP A 16 -3.44 3.66 -16.31
CA TRP A 16 -3.84 2.34 -16.81
C TRP A 16 -5.26 2.34 -17.39
N VAL A 17 -5.57 1.33 -18.21
CA VAL A 17 -6.90 1.18 -18.80
C VAL A 17 -7.85 0.54 -17.79
N ILE A 18 -9.01 1.14 -17.57
CA ILE A 18 -10.10 0.56 -16.79
C ILE A 18 -11.28 0.29 -17.71
N THR A 19 -11.84 -0.92 -17.61
CA THR A 19 -13.06 -1.30 -18.33
C THR A 19 -14.34 -1.05 -17.51
N GLU A 20 -14.23 -1.00 -16.18
CA GLU A 20 -15.32 -0.78 -15.22
C GLU A 20 -14.79 -0.10 -13.94
N GLY A 21 -15.43 0.96 -13.43
CA GLY A 21 -15.03 1.68 -12.21
C GLY A 21 -15.18 3.21 -12.29
N ASP A 22 -15.10 3.91 -11.15
CA ASP A 22 -15.29 5.37 -11.03
C ASP A 22 -13.99 6.20 -11.17
N ASN A 23 -12.84 5.53 -11.28
CA ASN A 23 -11.55 6.17 -11.48
C ASN A 23 -11.13 6.03 -12.95
N ASN A 24 -10.55 7.09 -13.55
CA ASN A 24 -10.07 7.06 -14.95
C ASN A 24 -8.75 6.26 -15.11
N GLY A 25 -8.48 5.29 -14.24
CA GLY A 25 -7.25 4.51 -14.24
C GLY A 25 -6.01 5.35 -14.04
N LYS A 26 -5.94 6.11 -12.95
CA LYS A 26 -4.74 6.86 -12.58
C LYS A 26 -4.57 6.95 -11.06
N CYS A 27 -3.36 7.24 -10.62
CA CYS A 27 -3.07 7.55 -9.22
C CYS A 27 -3.80 8.83 -8.77
N ASP A 28 -4.20 8.85 -7.49
CA ASP A 28 -4.93 9.96 -6.86
C ASP A 28 -3.98 10.84 -6.03
N HIS A 29 -2.96 11.37 -6.69
CA HIS A 29 -2.02 12.33 -6.12
C HIS A 29 -1.37 13.17 -7.22
N GLU A 30 -0.96 14.39 -6.87
CA GLU A 30 -0.10 15.23 -7.72
C GLU A 30 1.32 14.65 -7.78
N PRO A 31 2.17 15.06 -8.75
CA PRO A 31 3.55 14.62 -8.81
C PRO A 31 4.28 14.87 -7.48
N LEU A 32 4.84 13.80 -6.90
CA LEU A 32 5.63 13.88 -5.67
C LEU A 32 6.95 14.62 -5.95
N ASP A 33 7.36 15.51 -5.05
CA ASP A 33 8.63 16.20 -5.09
C ASP A 33 9.74 15.44 -4.32
N GLY A 34 11.00 15.64 -4.72
CA GLY A 34 12.17 15.21 -3.94
C GLY A 34 12.19 13.75 -3.44
N VAL A 35 12.64 13.60 -2.18
CA VAL A 35 13.06 12.37 -1.50
C VAL A 35 12.00 11.25 -1.50
N GLU A 36 10.72 11.58 -1.65
CA GLU A 36 9.64 10.58 -1.70
C GLU A 36 9.71 9.69 -2.96
N ARG A 37 10.33 10.18 -4.04
CA ARG A 37 10.61 9.41 -5.27
C ARG A 37 11.83 8.49 -5.19
N GLU A 38 12.61 8.53 -4.11
CA GLU A 38 13.85 7.74 -4.01
C GLU A 38 13.61 6.28 -3.59
N LYS A 39 12.37 5.92 -3.24
CA LYS A 39 12.03 4.53 -2.90
C LYS A 39 12.14 3.65 -4.14
N PRO A 40 12.83 2.50 -4.06
CA PRO A 40 12.93 1.59 -5.19
C PRO A 40 11.57 0.99 -5.53
N TRP A 41 11.24 0.98 -6.82
CA TRP A 41 10.06 0.32 -7.36
C TRP A 41 10.24 -1.19 -7.46
N LEU A 42 9.13 -1.93 -7.41
CA LEU A 42 9.15 -3.34 -7.77
C LEU A 42 9.28 -3.49 -9.29
N GLN A 43 9.88 -4.60 -9.73
CA GLN A 43 9.90 -4.91 -11.15
C GLN A 43 8.57 -5.55 -11.55
N LYS A 44 7.97 -5.04 -12.62
CA LYS A 44 6.71 -5.57 -13.10
C LYS A 44 6.84 -7.05 -13.45
N ASP A 45 5.92 -7.82 -12.87
CA ASP A 45 5.78 -9.27 -13.04
C ASP A 45 6.97 -10.11 -12.53
N ASP A 46 7.83 -9.52 -11.70
CA ASP A 46 8.78 -10.28 -10.89
C ASP A 46 8.05 -11.14 -9.83
N SER A 47 8.82 -11.93 -9.08
CA SER A 47 8.26 -12.83 -8.06
C SER A 47 7.57 -12.05 -6.93
N ALA A 48 8.09 -10.89 -6.54
CA ALA A 48 7.53 -10.06 -5.47
C ALA A 48 6.19 -9.43 -5.89
N HIS A 49 6.13 -8.82 -7.08
CA HIS A 49 4.94 -8.24 -7.67
C HIS A 49 3.85 -9.30 -7.88
N LYS A 50 4.20 -10.49 -8.39
CA LYS A 50 3.26 -11.61 -8.55
C LYS A 50 2.71 -12.11 -7.21
N ALA A 51 3.57 -12.21 -6.18
CA ALA A 51 3.14 -12.59 -4.85
C ALA A 51 2.16 -11.54 -4.27
N LEU A 52 2.48 -10.25 -4.40
CA LEU A 52 1.61 -9.16 -3.99
C LEU A 52 0.26 -9.20 -4.73
N ARG A 53 0.26 -9.39 -6.05
CA ARG A 53 -0.96 -9.52 -6.86
C ARG A 53 -1.86 -10.63 -6.33
N LYS A 54 -1.29 -11.78 -5.97
CA LYS A 54 -2.05 -12.92 -5.43
C LYS A 54 -2.74 -12.57 -4.11
N ILE A 55 -2.09 -11.80 -3.25
CA ILE A 55 -2.64 -11.38 -1.95
C ILE A 55 -3.73 -10.32 -2.15
N VAL A 56 -3.41 -9.27 -2.91
CA VAL A 56 -4.29 -8.10 -3.10
C VAL A 56 -5.58 -8.46 -3.83
N LEU A 57 -5.53 -9.43 -4.75
CA LEU A 57 -6.71 -9.92 -5.50
C LEU A 57 -7.38 -11.15 -4.87
N ASP A 58 -6.95 -11.57 -3.67
CA ASP A 58 -7.59 -12.69 -2.97
C ASP A 58 -8.98 -12.28 -2.46
N LYS A 59 -10.03 -12.78 -3.13
CA LYS A 59 -11.43 -12.50 -2.78
C LYS A 59 -11.79 -12.90 -1.34
N ARG A 60 -11.20 -13.98 -0.82
CA ARG A 60 -11.45 -14.44 0.55
C ARG A 60 -10.89 -13.42 1.54
N LEU A 61 -9.66 -12.96 1.31
CA LEU A 61 -9.04 -11.91 2.14
C LEU A 61 -9.83 -10.60 2.06
N MET A 62 -10.23 -10.18 0.86
CA MET A 62 -11.01 -8.95 0.68
C MET A 62 -12.34 -9.00 1.45
N ASN A 63 -13.01 -10.15 1.44
CA ASN A 63 -14.27 -10.35 2.16
C ASN A 63 -14.09 -10.39 3.67
N THR A 64 -12.88 -10.67 4.17
CA THR A 64 -12.61 -10.73 5.62
C THR A 64 -12.13 -9.41 6.19
N PHE A 65 -11.63 -8.46 5.37
CA PHE A 65 -11.12 -7.17 5.88
C PHE A 65 -12.11 -6.40 6.77
N LYS A 66 -13.41 -6.48 6.50
CA LYS A 66 -14.45 -5.88 7.35
C LYS A 66 -14.43 -6.34 8.82
N TYR A 67 -13.83 -7.51 9.10
CA TYR A 67 -13.67 -8.02 10.46
C TYR A 67 -12.39 -7.51 11.13
N TYR A 68 -11.42 -6.98 10.36
CA TYR A 68 -10.12 -6.51 10.84
C TYR A 68 -10.02 -4.98 10.91
N THR A 69 -10.97 -4.22 10.37
CA THR A 69 -10.96 -2.75 10.39
C THR A 69 -11.36 -2.12 11.74
N ASN A 70 -11.54 -2.92 12.79
CA ASN A 70 -11.89 -2.45 14.14
C ASN A 70 -10.69 -2.29 15.09
N PHE A 71 -9.45 -2.33 14.61
CA PHE A 71 -8.29 -1.98 15.43
C PHE A 71 -8.29 -0.48 15.73
N ARG A 72 -8.92 -0.09 16.85
CA ARG A 72 -8.62 1.20 17.50
C ARG A 72 -7.32 1.02 18.28
N TYR A 73 -6.26 1.70 17.86
CA TYR A 73 -5.17 1.99 18.79
C TYR A 73 -5.67 3.18 19.63
N ASP A 74 -5.85 3.00 20.92
CA ASP A 74 -6.02 4.15 21.82
C ASP A 74 -4.63 4.70 22.10
N THR A 75 -4.25 5.80 21.46
CA THR A 75 -3.14 6.65 21.92
C THR A 75 -3.53 7.35 23.21
N LEU A 76 -3.53 6.61 24.33
CA LEU A 76 -3.54 7.18 25.68
C LEU A 76 -2.58 6.46 26.63
N THR A 77 -1.49 5.89 26.12
CA THR A 77 -0.28 5.70 26.92
C THR A 77 0.87 6.41 26.21
N PHE A 78 1.27 7.55 26.76
CA PHE A 78 2.58 8.14 26.50
C PHE A 78 3.64 7.06 26.81
N ILE A 79 4.20 6.45 25.78
CA ILE A 79 5.50 5.78 25.89
C ILE A 79 6.51 6.87 25.59
N ASP A 80 7.06 7.43 26.65
CA ASP A 80 8.25 8.28 26.57
C ASP A 80 9.42 7.42 26.05
N PHE A 81 9.99 7.82 24.92
CA PHE A 81 11.12 7.13 24.27
C PHE A 81 12.49 7.51 24.88
N THR A 82 12.55 8.14 26.05
CA THR A 82 13.83 8.55 26.65
C THR A 82 14.56 7.48 27.49
N THR A 83 14.07 6.25 27.60
CA THR A 83 14.78 5.21 28.38
C THR A 83 14.83 3.85 27.70
N TYR A 84 15.52 3.76 26.57
CA TYR A 84 16.21 2.51 26.21
C TYR A 84 17.64 2.84 25.78
N GLN A 85 18.49 2.96 26.78
CA GLN A 85 19.92 2.74 26.64
C GLN A 85 20.12 1.26 26.32
N PHE A 86 20.68 0.98 25.15
CA PHE A 86 21.18 -0.35 24.83
C PHE A 86 22.49 -0.55 25.58
N ASP A 87 22.43 -1.30 26.68
CA ASP A 87 23.61 -1.97 27.22
C ASP A 87 23.69 -3.37 26.60
N CYS A 88 24.63 -3.51 25.66
CA CYS A 88 25.57 -4.64 25.43
C CYS A 88 26.30 -4.41 24.10
#